data_AF-A0A0B0MBA0-F1
#
_entry.id   AF-A0A0B0MBA0-F1
#
_cell.length_a   1.000
_cell.length_b   1.000
_cell.length_c   1.000
_cell.angle_alpha   90.00
_cell.angle_beta   90.00
_cell.angle_gamma   90.00
#
_symmetry.space_group_name_H-M   'P 1'
#
loop_
_entity.id
_entity.type
_entity.pdbx_description
1 polymer ?
#
loop_
_entity_poly.entity_id
_entity_poly.type
_entity_poly.pdbx_seq_one_letter_code
_entity_poly.pdbx_strand_id
1 'polypeptide(L)'
;MTSEAREIMEKLKEKKAEYEAIASIDSSVNLENIDNRIITEVLGPERYGRQYMPSGSQAQAEVQRLRDQIAQMQVNTVEQIAKVQRKYEELQQQLRAEAAKREATTAAKEAEAAAMAAEQSRKYDDIQLQLQQMMQMFQQSQKPPY
;
A
#
# COMPACT_ATOMS: atom_id res chain seq x y z
N MET A 1 16.53 6.13 -7.54
CA MET A 1 15.12 6.33 -7.16
C MET A 1 14.60 7.56 -7.88
N THR A 2 13.64 7.39 -8.80
CA THR A 2 13.09 8.47 -9.62
C THR A 2 12.14 9.35 -8.80
N SER A 3 12.16 10.67 -9.03
CA SER A 3 11.37 11.67 -8.30
C SER A 3 9.87 11.37 -8.29
N GLU A 4 9.35 10.78 -9.38
CA GLU A 4 7.95 10.39 -9.51
C GLU A 4 7.49 9.38 -8.45
N ALA A 5 8.32 8.37 -8.13
CA ALA A 5 7.96 7.37 -7.14
C ALA A 5 7.85 7.97 -5.72
N ARG A 6 8.61 9.04 -5.45
CA ARG A 6 8.56 9.77 -4.19
C ARG A 6 7.33 10.65 -4.10
N GLU A 7 7.01 11.35 -5.18
CA GLU A 7 5.83 12.23 -5.27
C GLU A 7 4.51 11.43 -5.15
N ILE A 8 4.44 10.25 -5.77
CA ILE A 8 3.27 9.36 -5.67
C ILE A 8 3.07 8.85 -4.23
N MET A 9 4.16 8.53 -3.53
CA MET A 9 4.10 8.07 -2.14
C MET A 9 3.62 9.17 -1.19
N GLU A 10 4.04 10.42 -1.43
CA GLU A 10 3.65 11.57 -0.64
C GLU A 10 2.16 11.89 -0.80
N LYS A 11 1.66 11.93 -2.05
CA LYS A 11 0.23 12.10 -2.36
C LYS A 11 -0.65 11.00 -1.75
N LEU A 12 -0.17 9.75 -1.70
CA LEU A 12 -0.90 8.65 -1.04
C LEU A 12 -0.99 8.83 0.48
N LYS A 13 0.05 9.37 1.10
CA LYS A 13 0.10 9.61 2.55
C LYS A 13 -0.86 10.73 2.97
N GLU A 14 -0.91 11.79 2.17
CA GLU A 14 -1.84 12.91 2.36
C GLU A 14 -3.30 12.45 2.23
N LYS A 15 -3.62 11.67 1.19
CA LYS A 15 -4.98 11.14 0.97
C LYS A 15 -5.44 10.17 2.06
N LYS A 16 -4.52 9.41 2.66
CA LYS A 16 -4.82 8.55 3.83
C LYS A 16 -5.18 9.38 5.06
N ALA A 17 -4.46 10.48 5.29
CA ALA A 17 -4.72 11.38 6.41
C ALA A 17 -6.08 12.10 6.27
N GLU A 18 -6.44 12.54 5.05
CA GLU A 18 -7.77 13.12 4.78
C GLU A 18 -8.90 12.13 5.05
N TYR A 19 -8.73 10.86 4.67
CA TYR A 19 -9.75 9.83 4.88
C TYR A 19 -9.93 9.47 6.37
N GLU A 20 -8.83 9.41 7.14
CA GLU A 20 -8.89 9.21 8.59
C GLU A 20 -9.55 10.40 9.31
N ALA A 21 -9.31 11.64 8.85
CA ALA A 21 -9.96 12.82 9.39
C ALA A 21 -11.48 12.82 9.15
N ILE A 22 -11.93 12.43 7.95
CA ILE A 22 -13.36 12.33 7.63
C ILE A 22 -14.03 11.20 8.44
N ALA A 23 -13.39 10.04 8.55
CA ALA A 23 -13.90 8.93 9.36
C ALA A 23 -13.99 9.30 10.86
N SER A 24 -13.06 10.11 11.35
CA SER A 24 -13.09 10.64 12.72
C SER A 24 -14.26 11.61 12.94
N ILE A 25 -14.61 12.42 11.93
CA ILE A 25 -15.74 13.37 11.98
C ILE A 25 -17.08 12.63 11.89
N ASP A 26 -17.19 11.59 11.06
CA ASP A 26 -18.45 10.85 10.86
C ASP A 26 -18.81 9.94 12.07
N SER A 27 -17.83 9.65 12.94
CA SER A 27 -18.08 9.01 14.25
C SER A 27 -18.80 9.90 15.27
N SER A 28 -18.94 11.21 14.99
CA SER A 28 -19.63 12.17 15.85
C SER A 28 -21.16 12.18 15.69
N VAL A 29 -21.70 11.41 14.75
CA VAL A 29 -23.14 11.13 14.69
C VAL A 29 -23.45 10.09 15.75
N ASN A 30 -23.48 10.54 17.01
CA ASN A 30 -23.95 9.73 18.13
C ASN A 30 -25.40 9.33 17.85
N LEU A 31 -25.63 8.06 17.47
CA LEU A 31 -26.96 7.49 17.20
C LEU A 31 -27.93 7.75 18.37
N GLU A 32 -27.39 7.78 19.59
CA GLU A 32 -28.09 8.06 20.84
C GLU A 32 -28.68 9.48 20.90
N ASN A 33 -28.07 10.46 20.20
CA ASN A 33 -28.62 11.82 20.08
C ASN A 33 -29.75 11.91 19.04
N ILE A 34 -29.75 11.08 18.01
CA ILE A 34 -30.85 11.01 17.02
C ILE A 34 -32.06 10.31 17.64
N ASP A 35 -31.84 9.23 18.40
CA ASP A 35 -32.91 8.50 19.08
C ASP A 35 -33.67 9.40 20.08
N ASN A 36 -32.96 10.22 20.86
CA ASN A 36 -33.60 11.15 21.80
C ASN A 36 -34.41 12.26 21.13
N ARG A 37 -33.97 12.75 19.95
CA ARG A 37 -34.70 13.80 19.21
C ARG A 37 -35.96 13.26 18.52
N ILE A 38 -35.89 12.08 17.91
CA ILE A 38 -37.04 11.48 17.21
C ILE A 38 -38.12 11.03 18.20
N ILE A 39 -37.75 10.44 19.34
CA ILE A 39 -38.72 10.02 20.37
C ILE A 39 -39.45 11.24 20.97
N THR A 40 -38.78 12.39 21.08
CA THR A 40 -39.38 13.58 21.70
C THR A 40 -40.20 14.44 20.71
N GLU A 41 -39.74 14.61 19.45
CA GLU A 41 -40.43 15.46 18.46
C GLU A 41 -41.47 14.72 17.60
N VAL A 42 -41.26 13.43 17.27
CA VAL A 42 -42.20 12.68 16.40
C VAL A 42 -43.24 11.92 17.21
N LEU A 43 -42.87 11.40 18.39
CA LEU A 43 -43.76 10.59 19.23
C LEU A 43 -44.42 11.35 20.38
N GLY A 44 -43.83 12.46 20.86
CA GLY A 44 -44.40 13.37 21.86
C GLY A 44 -44.70 12.73 23.24
N PRO A 45 -44.59 13.47 24.37
CA PRO A 45 -45.11 13.00 25.64
C PRO A 45 -46.63 13.07 25.58
N GLU A 46 -47.27 11.91 25.43
CA GLU A 46 -48.73 11.72 25.47
C GLU A 46 -49.34 12.41 26.69
N ARG A 47 -49.87 13.62 26.47
CA ARG A 47 -50.61 14.40 27.46
C ARG A 47 -52.10 14.17 27.20
N TYR A 48 -52.70 13.37 28.08
CA TYR A 48 -54.12 13.31 28.40
C TYR A 48 -55.10 12.73 27.36
N GLY A 49 -55.40 11.44 27.54
CA GLY A 49 -56.75 10.90 27.40
C GLY A 49 -57.29 10.73 25.98
N ARG A 50 -56.92 9.62 25.31
CA ARG A 50 -57.83 9.02 24.32
C ARG A 50 -57.58 7.53 24.15
N GLN A 51 -58.71 6.83 24.23
CA GLN A 51 -58.99 5.44 23.91
C GLN A 51 -58.10 4.81 22.82
N TYR A 52 -57.57 3.63 23.14
CA TYR A 52 -56.72 2.73 22.35
C TYR A 52 -57.06 2.72 20.83
N MET A 53 -56.06 3.02 20.00
CA MET A 53 -56.02 2.70 18.56
C MET A 53 -54.80 1.80 18.30
N PRO A 54 -54.91 0.70 17.52
CA PRO A 54 -53.79 -0.23 17.32
C PRO A 54 -52.76 0.30 16.30
N SER A 55 -53.03 1.41 15.61
CA SER A 55 -52.20 1.96 14.52
C SER A 55 -50.79 2.40 14.92
N GLY A 56 -50.55 2.69 16.20
CA GLY A 56 -49.20 3.02 16.71
C GLY A 56 -48.21 1.87 16.56
N SER A 57 -48.68 0.62 16.75
CA SER A 57 -47.84 -0.58 16.65
C SER A 57 -47.37 -0.89 15.23
N GLN A 58 -48.20 -0.61 14.22
CA GLN A 58 -47.87 -0.89 12.82
C GLN A 58 -46.85 0.10 12.27
N ALA A 59 -47.03 1.40 12.51
CA ALA A 59 -46.06 2.42 12.12
C ALA A 59 -44.70 2.20 12.81
N GLN A 60 -44.72 1.80 14.08
CA GLN A 60 -43.50 1.52 14.84
C GLN A 60 -42.78 0.26 14.35
N ALA A 61 -43.52 -0.78 13.93
CA ALA A 61 -42.95 -1.97 13.31
C ALA A 61 -42.34 -1.69 11.93
N GLU A 62 -42.93 -0.81 11.13
CA GLU A 62 -42.36 -0.37 9.84
C GLU A 62 -41.07 0.46 10.04
N VAL A 63 -41.05 1.36 11.02
CA VAL A 63 -39.82 2.09 11.39
C VAL A 63 -38.73 1.12 11.84
N GLN A 64 -39.06 0.10 12.64
CA GLN A 64 -38.07 -0.89 13.06
C GLN A 64 -37.54 -1.73 11.90
N ARG A 65 -38.41 -2.15 10.96
CA ARG A 65 -37.95 -2.86 9.74
C ARG A 65 -37.03 -2.01 8.88
N LEU A 66 -37.33 -0.72 8.73
CA LEU A 66 -36.47 0.20 7.99
C LEU A 66 -35.11 0.38 8.69
N ARG A 67 -35.11 0.47 10.04
CA ARG A 67 -33.87 0.50 10.83
C ARG A 67 -33.02 -0.74 10.60
N ASP A 68 -33.62 -1.92 10.67
CA ASP A 68 -32.90 -3.19 10.46
C ASP A 68 -32.35 -3.28 9.02
N GLN A 69 -33.11 -2.82 8.02
CA GLN A 69 -32.64 -2.75 6.63
C GLN A 69 -31.47 -1.77 6.45
N ILE A 70 -31.54 -0.57 7.04
CA ILE A 70 -30.46 0.41 6.99
C ILE A 70 -29.20 -0.14 7.67
N ALA A 71 -29.35 -0.79 8.83
CA ALA A 71 -28.24 -1.42 9.53
C ALA A 71 -27.59 -2.53 8.68
N GLN A 72 -28.40 -3.38 8.02
CA GLN A 72 -27.87 -4.40 7.11
C GLN A 72 -27.15 -3.79 5.90
N MET A 73 -27.71 -2.73 5.31
CA MET A 73 -27.05 -2.02 4.20
C MET A 73 -25.73 -1.40 4.63
N GLN A 74 -25.66 -0.80 5.83
CA GLN A 74 -24.42 -0.25 6.38
C GLN A 74 -23.36 -1.34 6.58
N VAL A 75 -23.73 -2.47 7.18
CA VAL A 75 -22.82 -3.60 7.39
C VAL A 75 -22.27 -4.13 6.06
N ASN A 76 -23.13 -4.31 5.06
CA ASN A 76 -22.70 -4.75 3.73
C ASN A 76 -21.75 -3.74 3.06
N THR A 77 -22.09 -2.45 3.11
CA THR A 77 -21.25 -1.38 2.56
C THR A 77 -19.88 -1.35 3.22
N VAL A 78 -19.82 -1.44 4.55
CA VAL A 78 -18.55 -1.48 5.29
C VAL A 78 -17.73 -2.72 4.91
N GLU A 79 -18.38 -3.89 4.80
CA GLU A 79 -17.69 -5.12 4.39
C GLU A 79 -17.12 -5.01 2.97
N GLN A 80 -17.86 -4.40 2.03
CA GLN A 80 -17.37 -4.18 0.67
C GLN A 80 -16.22 -3.18 0.62
N ILE A 81 -16.26 -2.09 1.40
CA ILE A 81 -15.13 -1.15 1.52
C ILE A 81 -13.89 -1.87 2.04
N ALA A 82 -14.03 -2.69 3.08
CA ALA A 82 -12.91 -3.46 3.64
C ALA A 82 -12.34 -4.46 2.62
N LYS A 83 -13.19 -5.11 1.81
CA LYS A 83 -12.75 -6.00 0.72
C LYS A 83 -11.96 -5.25 -0.34
N VAL A 84 -12.41 -4.07 -0.75
CA VAL A 84 -11.71 -3.24 -1.75
C VAL A 84 -10.37 -2.77 -1.19
N GLN A 85 -10.32 -2.31 0.07
CA GLN A 85 -9.09 -1.88 0.72
C GLN A 85 -8.06 -3.02 0.79
N ARG A 86 -8.46 -4.23 1.20
CA ARG A 86 -7.55 -5.40 1.19
C ARG A 86 -6.98 -5.69 -0.19
N LYS A 87 -7.82 -5.71 -1.23
CA LYS A 87 -7.36 -5.96 -2.60
C LYS A 87 -6.36 -4.91 -3.07
N TYR A 88 -6.55 -3.66 -2.68
CA TYR A 88 -5.62 -2.59 -3.00
C TYR A 88 -4.26 -2.78 -2.30
N GLU A 89 -4.28 -3.13 -1.02
CA GLU A 89 -3.07 -3.43 -0.22
C GLU A 89 -2.30 -4.60 -0.82
N GLU A 90 -3.00 -5.68 -1.20
CA GLU A 90 -2.43 -6.87 -1.81
C GLU A 90 -1.78 -6.55 -3.16
N LEU A 91 -2.45 -5.77 -4.01
CA LEU A 91 -1.91 -5.35 -5.29
C LEU A 91 -0.65 -4.48 -5.12
N GLN A 92 -0.64 -3.57 -4.15
CA GLN A 92 0.57 -2.80 -3.84
C GLN A 92 1.74 -3.69 -3.41
N GLN A 93 1.48 -4.72 -2.60
CA GLN A 93 2.52 -5.67 -2.18
C GLN A 93 3.05 -6.49 -3.35
N GLN A 94 2.17 -6.97 -4.24
CA GLN A 94 2.57 -7.71 -5.44
C GLN A 94 3.45 -6.87 -6.35
N LEU A 95 3.08 -5.62 -6.61
CA LEU A 95 3.89 -4.70 -7.43
C LEU A 95 5.27 -4.43 -6.80
N ARG A 96 5.35 -4.23 -5.48
CA ARG A 96 6.63 -4.07 -4.77
C ARG A 96 7.50 -5.33 -4.88
N ALA A 97 6.91 -6.50 -4.68
CA ALA A 97 7.63 -7.77 -4.78
C ALA A 97 8.13 -8.02 -6.21
N GLU A 98 7.32 -7.74 -7.23
CA GLU A 98 7.73 -7.90 -8.62
C GLU A 98 8.82 -6.90 -9.00
N ALA A 99 8.74 -5.64 -8.55
CA ALA A 99 9.79 -4.65 -8.77
C ALA A 99 11.12 -5.09 -8.13
N ALA A 100 11.09 -5.53 -6.87
CA ALA A 100 12.27 -6.03 -6.17
C ALA A 100 12.87 -7.27 -6.87
N LYS A 101 12.01 -8.17 -7.36
CA LYS A 101 12.46 -9.33 -8.13
C LYS A 101 13.16 -8.91 -9.43
N ARG A 102 12.59 -7.96 -10.17
CA ARG A 102 13.21 -7.46 -11.41
C ARG A 102 14.53 -6.77 -11.14
N GLU A 103 14.60 -5.90 -10.13
CA GLU A 103 15.83 -5.24 -9.72
C GLU A 103 16.92 -6.24 -9.35
N ALA A 104 16.60 -7.25 -8.54
CA ALA A 104 17.53 -8.31 -8.18
C ALA A 104 18.03 -9.10 -9.41
N THR A 105 17.15 -9.40 -10.37
CA THR A 105 17.57 -10.10 -11.60
C THR A 105 18.47 -9.24 -12.48
N THR A 106 18.24 -7.93 -12.56
CA THR A 106 19.11 -7.03 -13.33
C THR A 106 20.46 -6.87 -12.65
N ALA A 107 20.47 -6.64 -11.33
CA ALA A 107 21.70 -6.53 -10.55
C ALA A 107 22.56 -7.79 -10.63
N ALA A 108 21.95 -8.98 -10.62
CA ALA A 108 22.66 -10.24 -10.78
C ALA A 108 23.34 -10.34 -12.16
N LYS A 109 22.64 -9.96 -13.24
CA LYS A 109 23.21 -9.96 -14.59
C LYS A 109 24.35 -8.96 -14.75
N GLU A 110 24.22 -7.76 -14.18
CA GLU A 110 25.27 -6.74 -14.19
C GLU A 110 26.50 -7.20 -13.39
N ALA A 111 26.30 -7.81 -12.22
CA ALA A 111 27.38 -8.34 -11.40
C ALA A 111 28.13 -9.48 -12.13
N GLU A 112 27.40 -10.36 -12.82
CA GLU A 112 27.99 -11.43 -13.63
C GLU A 112 28.81 -10.87 -14.80
N ALA A 113 28.27 -9.89 -15.53
CA ALA A 113 28.98 -9.20 -16.60
C ALA A 113 30.25 -8.49 -16.09
N ALA A 114 30.16 -7.81 -14.95
CA ALA A 114 31.30 -7.15 -14.33
C ALA A 114 32.37 -8.15 -13.86
N ALA A 115 31.96 -9.29 -13.30
CA ALA A 115 32.89 -10.35 -12.89
C ALA A 115 33.63 -10.94 -14.10
N MET A 116 32.92 -11.24 -15.19
CA MET A 116 33.54 -11.71 -16.44
C MET A 116 34.52 -10.67 -17.02
N ALA A 117 34.15 -9.40 -17.02
CA ALA A 117 35.03 -8.32 -17.49
C ALA A 117 36.30 -8.20 -16.62
N ALA A 118 36.15 -8.26 -15.30
CA ALA A 118 37.27 -8.20 -14.36
C ALA A 118 38.22 -9.39 -14.52
N GLU A 119 37.71 -10.60 -14.75
CA GLU A 119 38.54 -11.76 -15.04
C GLU A 119 39.32 -11.61 -16.34
N GLN A 120 38.71 -11.07 -17.40
CA GLN A 120 39.39 -10.83 -18.67
C GLN A 120 40.48 -9.77 -18.53
N SER A 121 40.22 -8.69 -17.80
CA SER A 121 41.24 -7.68 -17.49
C SER A 121 42.43 -8.29 -16.75
N ARG A 122 42.19 -9.12 -15.72
CA ARG A 122 43.27 -9.82 -15.01
C ARG A 122 44.12 -10.71 -15.92
N LYS A 123 43.48 -11.48 -16.81
CA LYS A 123 44.20 -12.32 -17.79
C LYS A 123 45.06 -11.47 -18.72
N TYR A 124 44.57 -10.31 -19.14
CA TYR A 124 45.33 -9.39 -19.98
C TYR A 124 46.53 -8.81 -19.22
N ASP A 125 46.33 -8.37 -17.99
CA ASP A 125 47.38 -7.82 -17.11
C ASP A 125 48.48 -8.87 -16.84
N ASP A 126 48.10 -10.12 -16.59
CA ASP A 126 49.05 -11.24 -16.39
C ASP A 126 49.90 -11.48 -17.64
N ILE A 127 49.29 -11.47 -18.83
CA ILE A 127 50.01 -11.63 -20.10
C ILE A 127 50.99 -10.46 -20.33
N GLN A 128 50.56 -9.22 -20.06
CA GLN A 128 51.42 -8.04 -20.17
C GLN A 128 52.64 -8.16 -19.23
N LEU A 129 52.44 -8.61 -18.00
CA LEU A 129 53.52 -8.82 -17.04
C LEU A 129 54.51 -9.90 -17.52
N GLN A 130 54.02 -11.01 -18.07
CA GLN A 130 54.86 -12.06 -18.63
C GLN A 130 55.71 -11.56 -19.81
N LEU A 131 55.10 -10.81 -20.74
CA LEU A 131 55.84 -10.22 -21.87
C LEU A 131 56.94 -9.27 -21.39
N GLN A 132 56.65 -8.45 -20.38
CA GLN A 132 57.61 -7.52 -19.80
C GLN A 132 58.83 -8.27 -19.20
N GLN A 133 58.58 -9.34 -18.45
CA GLN A 133 59.65 -10.18 -17.88
C GLN A 133 60.52 -10.82 -18.98
N MET A 134 59.88 -11.31 -20.04
CA MET A 134 60.59 -11.93 -21.16
C MET A 134 61.48 -10.94 -21.91
N MET A 135 61.00 -9.72 -22.16
CA MET A 135 61.80 -8.64 -22.74
C MET A 135 63.01 -8.29 -21.87
N GLN A 136 62.84 -8.26 -20.55
CA GLN A 136 63.93 -7.95 -19.63
C GLN A 136 65.01 -9.04 -19.65
N MET A 137 64.63 -10.32 -19.64
CA MET A 137 65.60 -11.42 -19.77
C MET A 137 66.32 -11.40 -21.12
N PHE A 138 65.61 -11.15 -22.21
CA PHE A 138 66.22 -11.06 -23.54
C PHE A 138 67.27 -9.94 -23.62
N GLN A 139 66.97 -8.76 -23.06
CA GLN A 139 67.92 -7.65 -22.99
C GLN A 139 69.16 -8.00 -22.14
N GLN A 140 69.00 -8.77 -21.07
CA GLN A 140 70.14 -9.22 -20.26
C GLN A 140 71.05 -10.17 -21.04
N SER A 141 70.48 -11.11 -21.81
CA SER A 141 71.25 -12.05 -22.65
C SER A 141 71.99 -11.39 -23.81
N GLN A 142 71.56 -10.19 -24.23
CA GLN A 142 72.19 -9.39 -25.28
C GLN A 142 73.36 -8.53 -24.76
N LYS A 143 73.55 -8.42 -23.43
CA LYS A 143 74.67 -7.65 -22.88
C LYS A 143 75.98 -8.44 -23.02
N PRO A 144 77.02 -7.89 -23.67
CA PRO A 144 78.30 -8.58 -23.79
C PRO A 144 78.94 -8.77 -22.41
N PRO A 145 79.60 -9.91 -22.14
CA PRO A 145 80.38 -10.09 -20.92
C PRO A 145 81.57 -9.11 -20.95
N TYR A 146 81.76 -8.41 -19.82
CA TYR A 146 82.91 -7.53 -19.58
C TYR A 146 84.21 -8.32 -19.42
#